data_AF-A0A0D3KT37-F1
#
_entry.id   AF-A0A0D3KT37-F1
#
_cell.length_a   1.000
_cell.length_b   1.000
_cell.length_c   1.000
_cell.angle_alpha   90.00
_cell.angle_beta   90.00
_cell.angle_gamma   90.00
#
_symmetry.space_group_name_H-M   'P 1'
#
loop_
_entity.id
_entity.type
_entity.pdbx_description
1 polymer ?
#
loop_
_entity_poly.entity_id
_entity_poly.type
_entity_poly.pdbx_seq_one_letter_code
_entity_poly.pdbx_strand_id
1 'polypeptide(L)'
;MGCFSSRVEAPTEEPLGPPAVELDAPTPADTAAPTQPADALPSATDLGVSEEKLELWREHGGGDLEPVLASGAVAVLDAQWVISHAEAGGVLTHRQALPKEAFLSFADLVEATGKEAYLPVAALSYPWLTKDHPDPLGANLARVARALKALLRHPYITRLGIFWDFGSLHQHPDPPNGVLRTEEQNALFKEGLGCLGTLYSHKYTWVLRLTSFPDGHKAEEQAEGTNVAKYFDRGWCYTEQCWAGLTKAGALSLDLGKMRAGKEYDWDSLIDDCTQDGGRRPPLLPSAFAAELEKKSFTNGKDDKPLVKRLYEAAFKEQFGKATVLNYFGLGWGDAEAAQLAEVLASGAAPRLEELDLAPNKIGDEGCKALAAALGKEGAAPRLEKLSLNGNQIGDEGCKALAAALKEGAAPSLARVPAGPPREHGRENSSCGCGA
;
A
#
# COMPACT_ATOMS: atom_id res chain seq x y z
N MET A 1 -39.89 -58.94 11.77
CA MET A 1 -39.47 -59.99 12.73
C MET A 1 -38.62 -61.00 12.00
N GLY A 2 -37.44 -61.34 12.56
CA GLY A 2 -36.50 -62.36 12.06
C GLY A 2 -35.30 -61.76 11.33
N CYS A 3 -34.28 -61.22 11.99
CA CYS A 3 -33.13 -61.86 12.68
C CYS A 3 -32.01 -62.36 11.76
N PHE A 4 -30.93 -61.56 11.76
CA PHE A 4 -29.49 -61.89 11.80
C PHE A 4 -28.96 -63.14 11.08
N SER A 5 -28.04 -62.90 10.14
CA SER A 5 -26.80 -63.67 10.06
C SER A 5 -25.62 -62.76 9.71
N SER A 6 -24.57 -62.92 10.49
CA SER A 6 -23.35 -62.13 10.58
C SER A 6 -22.36 -62.45 9.45
N ARG A 7 -21.77 -61.40 8.85
CA ARG A 7 -20.39 -61.48 8.38
C ARG A 7 -19.73 -60.11 8.58
N VAL A 8 -18.76 -60.11 9.49
CA VAL A 8 -17.83 -59.01 9.76
C VAL A 8 -16.82 -59.02 8.61
N GLU A 9 -16.86 -58.00 7.75
CA GLU A 9 -15.71 -57.65 6.92
C GLU A 9 -15.00 -56.49 7.61
N ALA A 10 -13.71 -56.69 7.85
CA ALA A 10 -12.83 -55.73 8.50
C ALA A 10 -12.75 -54.44 7.67
N PRO A 11 -12.65 -53.26 8.30
CA PRO A 11 -12.35 -52.04 7.56
C PRO A 11 -10.96 -52.20 6.93
N THR A 12 -10.89 -52.06 5.61
CA THR A 12 -9.65 -51.86 4.88
C THR A 12 -8.95 -50.64 5.47
N GLU A 13 -7.80 -50.85 6.10
CA GLU A 13 -6.90 -49.76 6.48
C GLU A 13 -6.51 -49.00 5.21
N GLU A 14 -7.07 -47.80 5.04
CA GLU A 14 -6.47 -46.80 4.16
C GLU A 14 -5.06 -46.53 4.69
N PRO A 15 -4.02 -46.51 3.83
CA PRO A 15 -2.69 -46.18 4.30
C PRO A 15 -2.75 -44.75 4.84
N LEU A 16 -2.46 -44.61 6.14
CA LEU A 16 -2.17 -43.35 6.79
C LEU A 16 -1.18 -42.59 5.90
N GLY A 17 -1.67 -41.57 5.20
CA GLY A 17 -0.81 -40.62 4.51
C GLY A 17 0.19 -40.05 5.53
N PRO A 18 1.38 -39.60 5.06
CA PRO A 18 2.34 -38.97 5.96
C PRO A 18 1.62 -37.88 6.76
N PRO A 19 1.91 -37.73 8.07
CA PRO A 19 1.28 -36.71 8.88
C PRO A 19 1.41 -35.37 8.18
N ALA A 20 0.31 -34.61 8.12
CA ALA A 20 0.33 -33.25 7.61
C ALA A 20 1.47 -32.50 8.31
N VAL A 21 2.55 -32.24 7.57
CA VAL A 21 3.69 -31.49 8.09
C VAL A 21 3.16 -30.10 8.38
N GLU A 22 3.10 -29.75 9.66
CA GLU A 22 2.76 -28.42 10.14
C GLU A 22 3.57 -27.39 9.35
N LEU A 23 2.89 -26.67 8.47
CA LEU A 23 3.42 -25.48 7.83
C LEU A 23 3.49 -24.41 8.92
N ASP A 24 4.56 -24.41 9.72
CA ASP A 24 4.70 -23.50 10.86
C ASP A 24 4.48 -22.05 10.43
N ALA A 25 3.46 -21.43 11.03
CA ALA A 25 3.25 -19.99 10.91
C ALA A 25 4.47 -19.27 11.49
N PRO A 26 4.90 -18.14 10.89
CA PRO A 26 5.98 -17.36 11.48
C PRO A 26 5.61 -16.94 12.90
N THR A 27 6.48 -17.25 13.84
CA THR A 27 6.32 -16.86 15.24
C THR A 27 6.46 -15.34 15.40
N PRO A 28 6.07 -14.76 16.55
CA PRO A 28 6.31 -13.35 16.82
C PRO A 28 7.77 -12.91 16.66
N ALA A 29 8.73 -13.82 16.88
CA ALA A 29 10.17 -13.57 16.65
C ALA A 29 10.55 -13.58 15.16
N ASP A 30 9.89 -14.41 14.35
CA ASP A 30 10.16 -14.57 12.91
C ASP A 30 9.68 -13.40 12.04
N THR A 31 8.84 -12.52 12.59
CA THR A 31 8.19 -11.39 11.89
C THR A 31 8.47 -10.05 12.56
N ALA A 32 9.35 -10.04 13.57
CA ALA A 32 9.88 -8.79 14.10
C ALA A 32 10.62 -8.08 12.97
N ALA A 33 10.41 -6.76 12.83
CA ALA A 33 11.27 -5.94 11.98
C ALA A 33 12.72 -6.27 12.33
N PRO A 34 13.62 -6.45 11.34
CA PRO A 34 14.95 -6.96 11.59
C PRO A 34 15.65 -6.12 12.66
N THR A 35 15.86 -6.73 13.83
CA THR A 35 16.94 -6.33 14.73
C THR A 35 18.17 -7.11 14.30
N GLN A 36 18.56 -6.97 13.04
CA GLN A 36 19.95 -7.30 12.71
C GLN A 36 20.82 -6.23 13.39
N PRO A 37 21.97 -6.62 13.97
CA PRO A 37 22.98 -5.61 14.31
C PRO A 37 23.23 -4.79 13.05
N ALA A 38 23.47 -3.49 13.20
CA ALA A 38 23.76 -2.60 12.09
C ALA A 38 25.02 -3.07 11.35
N ASP A 39 24.86 -4.03 10.43
CA ASP A 39 25.72 -4.08 9.26
C ASP A 39 25.56 -2.71 8.63
N ALA A 40 26.68 -1.99 8.52
CA ALA A 40 26.68 -0.62 8.03
C ALA A 40 25.91 -0.59 6.71
N LEU A 41 24.89 0.28 6.62
CA LEU A 41 24.19 0.52 5.35
C LEU A 41 25.23 0.71 4.25
N PRO A 42 25.03 0.12 3.06
CA PRO A 42 26.05 0.13 2.03
C PRO A 42 26.41 1.56 1.65
N SER A 43 27.70 1.81 1.49
CA SER A 43 28.22 3.09 1.00
C SER A 43 27.97 3.21 -0.51
N ALA A 44 28.11 4.41 -1.08
CA ALA A 44 27.98 4.59 -2.52
C ALA A 44 29.04 3.76 -3.28
N THR A 45 30.22 3.58 -2.67
CA THR A 45 31.28 2.71 -3.20
C THR A 45 30.86 1.24 -3.22
N ASP A 46 30.20 0.75 -2.17
CA ASP A 46 29.71 -0.64 -2.11
C ASP A 46 28.65 -0.93 -3.18
N LEU A 47 27.82 0.07 -3.49
CA LEU A 47 26.77 -0.02 -4.51
C LEU A 47 27.28 0.28 -5.93
N GLY A 48 28.46 0.89 -6.08
CA GLY A 48 28.97 1.35 -7.37
C GLY A 48 28.19 2.54 -7.96
N VAL A 49 27.64 3.40 -7.11
CA VAL A 49 26.84 4.59 -7.48
C VAL A 49 27.55 5.87 -7.02
N SER A 50 27.09 7.03 -7.46
CA SER A 50 27.62 8.31 -6.95
C SER A 50 27.08 8.64 -5.55
N GLU A 51 27.89 9.32 -4.73
CA GLU A 51 27.45 9.83 -3.42
C GLU A 51 26.23 10.76 -3.54
N GLU A 52 26.19 11.62 -4.56
CA GLU A 52 25.05 12.50 -4.85
C GLU A 52 23.75 11.71 -5.05
N LYS A 53 23.81 10.58 -5.75
CA LYS A 53 22.64 9.73 -5.99
C LYS A 53 22.17 9.03 -4.73
N LEU A 54 23.11 8.52 -3.92
CA LEU A 54 22.77 7.87 -2.66
C LEU A 54 22.22 8.86 -1.62
N GLU A 55 22.76 10.08 -1.56
CA GLU A 55 22.24 11.16 -0.73
C GLU A 55 20.82 11.53 -1.15
N LEU A 56 20.59 11.72 -2.45
CA LEU A 56 19.26 12.02 -2.99
C LEU A 56 18.23 10.90 -2.70
N TRP A 57 18.64 9.63 -2.81
CA TRP A 57 17.83 8.49 -2.39
C TRP A 57 17.41 8.59 -0.92
N ARG A 58 18.35 8.91 -0.03
CA ARG A 58 18.11 9.03 1.42
C ARG A 58 17.27 10.25 1.79
N GLU A 59 17.47 11.38 1.11
CA GLU A 59 16.63 12.58 1.26
C GLU A 59 15.15 12.30 0.94
N HIS A 60 14.90 11.44 -0.04
CA HIS A 60 13.57 10.94 -0.39
C HIS A 60 13.09 9.78 0.49
N GLY A 61 13.66 9.61 1.68
CA GLY A 61 13.27 8.56 2.63
C GLY A 61 13.72 7.16 2.24
N GLY A 62 14.50 7.00 1.15
CA GLY A 62 14.96 5.69 0.68
C GLY A 62 15.75 4.88 1.71
N GLY A 63 16.29 5.55 2.74
CA GLY A 63 16.90 4.94 3.92
C GLY A 63 16.00 3.88 4.59
N ASP A 64 14.68 4.08 4.60
CA ASP A 64 13.71 3.14 5.16
C ASP A 64 13.65 1.82 4.35
N LEU A 65 13.99 1.88 3.05
CA LEU A 65 13.96 0.74 2.14
C LEU A 65 15.31 0.04 2.01
N GLU A 66 16.42 0.68 2.40
CA GLU A 66 17.76 0.08 2.26
C GLU A 66 17.87 -1.29 2.95
N PRO A 67 17.40 -1.49 4.19
CA PRO A 67 17.44 -2.81 4.83
C PRO A 67 16.62 -3.87 4.06
N VAL A 68 15.48 -3.46 3.50
CA VAL A 68 14.56 -4.33 2.75
C VAL A 68 15.18 -4.80 1.43
N LEU A 69 15.88 -3.89 0.75
CA LEU A 69 16.48 -4.13 -0.56
C LEU A 69 17.85 -4.81 -0.46
N ALA A 70 18.63 -4.51 0.59
CA ALA A 70 19.97 -5.05 0.78
C ALA A 70 19.97 -6.50 1.28
N SER A 71 18.96 -6.94 2.04
CA SER A 71 18.95 -8.29 2.61
C SER A 71 18.68 -9.41 1.60
N GLY A 72 18.18 -9.06 0.41
CA GLY A 72 17.75 -10.04 -0.59
C GLY A 72 16.44 -10.76 -0.24
N ALA A 73 15.81 -10.43 0.90
CA ALA A 73 14.49 -10.94 1.26
C ALA A 73 13.45 -10.57 0.20
N VAL A 74 13.56 -9.36 -0.33
CA VAL A 74 12.72 -8.83 -1.42
C VAL A 74 13.56 -8.63 -2.67
N ALA A 75 13.05 -9.10 -3.82
CA ALA A 75 13.56 -8.75 -5.14
C ALA A 75 12.52 -7.93 -5.91
N VAL A 76 12.92 -6.85 -6.57
CA VAL A 76 11.99 -6.03 -7.36
C VAL A 76 12.17 -6.30 -8.85
N LEU A 77 11.06 -6.49 -9.56
CA LEU A 77 11.06 -6.75 -11.00
C LEU A 77 11.34 -5.47 -11.79
N ASP A 78 12.10 -5.55 -12.87
CA ASP A 78 12.27 -4.43 -13.80
C ASP A 78 10.95 -4.20 -14.56
N ALA A 79 10.36 -3.01 -14.41
CA ALA A 79 9.14 -2.64 -15.14
C ALA A 79 9.28 -2.84 -16.66
N GLN A 80 10.45 -2.58 -17.25
CA GLN A 80 10.68 -2.77 -18.68
C GLN A 80 10.69 -4.25 -19.06
N TRP A 81 11.22 -5.12 -18.19
CA TRP A 81 11.14 -6.56 -18.37
C TRP A 81 9.69 -7.05 -18.28
N VAL A 82 8.94 -6.59 -17.26
CA VAL A 82 7.52 -6.94 -17.07
C VAL A 82 6.69 -6.57 -18.31
N ILE A 83 6.91 -5.37 -18.87
CA ILE A 83 6.24 -4.93 -20.11
C ILE A 83 6.57 -5.88 -21.26
N SER A 84 7.86 -6.16 -21.48
CA SER A 84 8.32 -6.99 -22.59
C SER A 84 7.79 -8.42 -22.48
N HIS A 85 7.76 -8.98 -21.27
CA HIS A 85 7.23 -10.31 -20.99
C HIS A 85 5.74 -10.40 -21.26
N ALA A 86 4.98 -9.37 -20.87
CA ALA A 86 3.54 -9.29 -21.14
C ALA A 86 3.24 -9.14 -22.65
N GLU A 87 3.97 -8.27 -23.36
CA GLU A 87 3.81 -8.06 -24.80
C GLU A 87 4.17 -9.32 -25.63
N ALA A 88 5.03 -10.18 -25.10
CA ALA A 88 5.33 -11.50 -25.66
C ALA A 88 4.26 -12.56 -25.37
N GLY A 89 3.18 -12.23 -24.65
CA GLY A 89 2.13 -13.17 -24.24
C GLY A 89 2.54 -14.08 -23.09
N GLY A 90 3.55 -13.68 -22.30
CA GLY A 90 4.05 -14.45 -21.16
C GLY A 90 3.07 -14.46 -19.98
N VAL A 91 3.31 -15.39 -19.06
CA VAL A 91 2.69 -15.43 -17.73
C VAL A 91 3.81 -15.31 -16.71
N LEU A 92 3.60 -14.53 -15.64
CA LEU A 92 4.61 -14.35 -14.60
C LEU A 92 4.79 -15.69 -13.86
N THR A 93 6.03 -16.14 -13.71
CA THR A 93 6.34 -17.33 -12.88
C THR A 93 6.84 -16.91 -11.50
N HIS A 94 6.92 -17.87 -10.58
CA HIS A 94 7.42 -17.61 -9.24
C HIS A 94 8.87 -17.09 -9.27
N ARG A 95 9.28 -16.33 -8.24
CA ARG A 95 10.63 -15.74 -8.11
C ARG A 95 11.77 -16.64 -8.57
N GLN A 96 11.80 -17.91 -8.11
CA GLN A 96 12.90 -18.83 -8.37
C GLN A 96 13.05 -19.30 -9.83
N ALA A 97 12.03 -19.11 -10.67
CA ALA A 97 12.06 -19.48 -12.10
C ALA A 97 12.32 -18.27 -13.01
N LEU A 98 12.30 -17.06 -12.44
CA LEU A 98 12.53 -15.85 -13.22
C LEU A 98 14.03 -15.71 -13.54
N PRO A 99 14.37 -15.26 -14.76
CA PRO A 99 15.75 -15.02 -15.15
C PRO A 99 16.31 -13.81 -14.37
N LYS A 100 17.64 -13.72 -14.26
CA LYS A 100 18.29 -12.64 -13.48
C LYS A 100 17.96 -11.26 -14.03
N GLU A 101 17.80 -11.16 -15.34
CA GLU A 101 17.47 -9.95 -16.09
C GLU A 101 16.04 -9.45 -15.79
N ALA A 102 15.21 -10.25 -15.11
CA ALA A 102 13.89 -9.81 -14.65
C ALA A 102 13.96 -8.84 -13.47
N PHE A 103 15.10 -8.70 -12.81
CA PHE A 103 15.22 -7.98 -11.54
C PHE A 103 16.11 -6.74 -11.65
N LEU A 104 15.77 -5.72 -10.87
CA LEU A 104 16.65 -4.58 -10.60
C LEU A 104 17.50 -4.83 -9.36
N SER A 105 18.74 -4.35 -9.41
CA SER A 105 19.58 -4.24 -8.23
C SER A 105 19.21 -3.01 -7.40
N PHE A 106 19.68 -2.96 -6.15
CA PHE A 106 19.55 -1.75 -5.34
C PHE A 106 20.26 -0.54 -5.98
N ALA A 107 21.44 -0.75 -6.58
CA ALA A 107 22.15 0.30 -7.31
C ALA A 107 21.33 0.88 -8.48
N ASP A 108 20.60 0.04 -9.22
CA ASP A 108 19.72 0.50 -10.31
C ASP A 108 18.62 1.45 -9.81
N LEU A 109 18.09 1.21 -8.60
CA LEU A 109 17.07 2.06 -7.98
C LEU A 109 17.66 3.39 -7.50
N VAL A 110 18.85 3.37 -6.90
CA VAL A 110 19.56 4.59 -6.49
C VAL A 110 19.86 5.46 -7.71
N GLU A 111 20.39 4.86 -8.79
CA GLU A 111 20.68 5.58 -10.04
C GLU A 111 19.42 6.14 -10.71
N ALA A 112 18.30 5.41 -10.64
CA ALA A 112 17.02 5.86 -11.17
C ALA A 112 16.37 7.00 -10.36
N THR A 113 16.89 7.32 -9.17
CA THR A 113 16.31 8.36 -8.32
C THR A 113 16.54 9.75 -8.90
N GLY A 114 15.43 10.48 -9.08
CA GLY A 114 15.40 11.84 -9.58
C GLY A 114 15.15 12.86 -8.47
N LYS A 115 14.98 14.13 -8.87
CA LYS A 115 14.68 15.24 -7.94
C LYS A 115 13.20 15.35 -7.56
N GLU A 116 12.36 14.52 -8.19
CA GLU A 116 10.93 14.49 -7.92
C GLU A 116 10.65 13.75 -6.61
N ALA A 117 9.56 14.14 -5.94
CA ALA A 117 9.18 13.60 -4.64
C ALA A 117 8.56 12.19 -4.73
N TYR A 118 9.30 11.23 -5.31
CA TYR A 118 9.00 9.80 -5.31
C TYR A 118 10.27 8.96 -5.46
N LEU A 119 10.21 7.71 -5.00
CA LEU A 119 11.23 6.70 -5.22
C LEU A 119 10.86 5.81 -6.43
N PRO A 120 11.85 5.28 -7.17
CA PRO A 120 11.62 4.37 -8.30
C PRO A 120 11.25 2.95 -7.85
N VAL A 121 10.35 2.83 -6.87
CA VAL A 121 9.87 1.56 -6.31
C VAL A 121 8.35 1.58 -6.26
N ALA A 122 7.71 0.56 -6.83
CA ALA A 122 6.28 0.33 -6.77
C ALA A 122 5.96 -1.01 -6.08
N ALA A 123 4.83 -1.08 -5.38
CA ALA A 123 4.28 -2.32 -4.84
C ALA A 123 2.92 -2.62 -5.46
N LEU A 124 2.73 -3.86 -5.93
CA LEU A 124 1.49 -4.31 -6.55
C LEU A 124 0.62 -5.05 -5.52
N SER A 125 -0.56 -4.50 -5.23
CA SER A 125 -1.58 -5.15 -4.42
C SER A 125 -2.67 -5.73 -5.31
N TYR A 126 -2.95 -7.02 -5.17
CA TYR A 126 -3.85 -7.71 -6.09
C TYR A 126 -4.42 -9.00 -5.49
N PRO A 127 -5.59 -9.45 -5.96
CA PRO A 127 -6.18 -10.70 -5.51
C PRO A 127 -5.52 -11.88 -6.24
N TRP A 128 -5.00 -12.85 -5.49
CA TRP A 128 -4.64 -14.15 -6.07
C TRP A 128 -5.87 -14.82 -6.66
N LEU A 129 -5.82 -15.17 -7.96
CA LEU A 129 -6.93 -15.81 -8.64
C LEU A 129 -7.10 -17.26 -8.17
N THR A 130 -6.05 -18.07 -8.21
CA THR A 130 -6.10 -19.46 -7.70
C THR A 130 -5.22 -19.64 -6.48
N LYS A 131 -5.30 -20.80 -5.83
CA LYS A 131 -4.41 -21.17 -4.73
C LYS A 131 -2.94 -21.27 -5.17
N ASP A 132 -2.71 -21.77 -6.38
CA ASP A 132 -1.37 -22.12 -6.86
C ASP A 132 -0.76 -21.03 -7.74
N HIS A 133 -1.58 -20.16 -8.34
CA HIS A 133 -1.09 -19.12 -9.23
C HIS A 133 -1.92 -17.82 -9.13
N PRO A 134 -1.25 -16.66 -8.97
CA PRO A 134 -1.95 -15.38 -8.84
C PRO A 134 -2.68 -14.94 -10.11
N ASP A 135 -2.10 -15.20 -11.29
CA ASP A 135 -2.62 -14.76 -12.59
C ASP A 135 -2.34 -15.79 -13.71
N PRO A 136 -3.02 -16.97 -13.69
CA PRO A 136 -2.65 -18.09 -14.56
C PRO A 136 -2.82 -17.83 -16.07
N LEU A 137 -3.59 -16.81 -16.43
CA LEU A 137 -3.82 -16.42 -17.83
C LEU A 137 -3.05 -15.14 -18.23
N GLY A 138 -2.25 -14.56 -17.33
CA GLY A 138 -1.45 -13.35 -17.63
C GLY A 138 -2.26 -12.07 -17.85
N ALA A 139 -3.53 -12.04 -17.46
CA ALA A 139 -4.41 -10.91 -17.74
C ALA A 139 -4.14 -9.71 -16.82
N ASN A 140 -3.82 -9.97 -15.54
CA ASN A 140 -3.34 -8.92 -14.64
C ASN A 140 -1.96 -8.43 -15.06
N LEU A 141 -1.08 -9.33 -15.52
CA LEU A 141 0.22 -8.97 -16.09
C LEU A 141 0.08 -8.02 -17.28
N ALA A 142 -0.82 -8.31 -18.23
CA ALA A 142 -1.09 -7.41 -19.35
C ALA A 142 -1.63 -6.03 -18.91
N ARG A 143 -2.52 -5.99 -17.91
CA ARG A 143 -3.05 -4.75 -17.35
C ARG A 143 -1.97 -3.92 -16.65
N VAL A 144 -1.14 -4.57 -15.82
CA VAL A 144 0.01 -3.93 -15.14
C VAL A 144 1.01 -3.40 -16.16
N ALA A 145 1.36 -4.16 -17.19
CA ALA A 145 2.27 -3.73 -18.26
C ALA A 145 1.77 -2.45 -18.96
N ARG A 146 0.47 -2.34 -19.25
CA ARG A 146 -0.12 -1.12 -19.82
C ARG A 146 0.04 0.09 -18.89
N ALA A 147 -0.15 -0.09 -17.59
CA ALA A 147 0.05 0.97 -16.61
C ALA A 147 1.52 1.38 -16.49
N LEU A 148 2.43 0.40 -16.42
CA LEU A 148 3.88 0.65 -16.36
C LEU A 148 4.38 1.40 -17.60
N LYS A 149 3.87 1.05 -18.79
CA LYS A 149 4.18 1.75 -20.04
C LYS A 149 3.73 3.21 -20.02
N ALA A 150 2.59 3.50 -19.41
CA ALA A 150 2.10 4.87 -19.23
C ALA A 150 2.95 5.65 -18.21
N LEU A 151 3.36 5.02 -17.10
CA LEU A 151 4.25 5.64 -16.10
C LEU A 151 5.64 5.95 -16.68
N LEU A 152 6.27 5.01 -17.39
CA LEU A 152 7.60 5.18 -17.99
C LEU A 152 7.64 6.18 -19.16
N ARG A 153 6.49 6.65 -19.65
CA ARG A 153 6.43 7.77 -20.62
C ARG A 153 6.65 9.13 -19.94
N HIS A 154 6.51 9.21 -18.62
CA HIS A 154 6.75 10.43 -17.89
C HIS A 154 8.26 10.74 -17.85
N PRO A 155 8.69 11.97 -18.20
CA PRO A 155 10.11 12.28 -18.40
C PRO A 155 10.99 12.10 -17.14
N TYR A 156 10.36 12.09 -15.96
CA TYR A 156 11.07 11.92 -14.69
C TYR A 156 11.08 10.47 -14.16
N ILE A 157 10.37 9.54 -14.79
CA ILE A 157 10.38 8.12 -14.40
C ILE A 157 11.23 7.36 -15.42
N THR A 158 12.53 7.26 -15.14
CA THR A 158 13.49 6.62 -16.07
C THR A 158 13.57 5.11 -15.88
N ARG A 159 13.32 4.62 -14.66
CA ARG A 159 13.27 3.20 -14.31
C ARG A 159 12.37 3.01 -13.10
N LEU A 160 11.78 1.82 -12.96
CA LEU A 160 10.85 1.51 -11.88
C LEU A 160 10.97 0.04 -11.50
N GLY A 161 11.27 -0.23 -10.23
CA GLY A 161 11.27 -1.58 -9.65
C GLY A 161 9.90 -1.94 -9.09
N ILE A 162 9.40 -3.14 -9.40
CA ILE A 162 8.07 -3.60 -8.98
C ILE A 162 8.20 -4.72 -7.95
N PHE A 163 7.78 -4.44 -6.73
CA PHE A 163 7.44 -5.45 -5.75
C PHE A 163 6.11 -6.11 -6.16
N TRP A 164 6.20 -7.37 -6.60
CA TRP A 164 5.08 -8.23 -6.93
C TRP A 164 5.30 -9.54 -6.16
N ASP A 165 4.64 -9.70 -5.01
CA ASP A 165 4.85 -10.79 -4.03
C ASP A 165 5.25 -12.16 -4.63
N PHE A 166 4.58 -12.65 -5.69
CA PHE A 166 4.83 -13.91 -6.38
C PHE A 166 6.20 -13.96 -7.08
N GLY A 167 6.60 -12.87 -7.73
CA GLY A 167 7.92 -12.71 -8.34
C GLY A 167 8.98 -12.16 -7.38
N SER A 168 8.57 -11.54 -6.28
CA SER A 168 9.45 -10.77 -5.38
C SER A 168 9.84 -11.50 -4.10
N LEU A 169 9.00 -12.41 -3.61
CA LEU A 169 9.27 -13.26 -2.46
C LEU A 169 9.52 -14.70 -2.91
N HIS A 170 10.30 -15.45 -2.13
CA HIS A 170 10.47 -16.88 -2.39
C HIS A 170 9.14 -17.61 -2.23
N GLN A 171 8.74 -18.39 -3.25
CA GLN A 171 7.48 -19.12 -3.26
C GLN A 171 7.68 -20.60 -2.96
N HIS A 172 6.58 -21.31 -2.69
CA HIS A 172 6.53 -22.77 -2.80
C HIS A 172 6.09 -23.11 -4.22
N PRO A 173 7.00 -23.50 -5.12
CA PRO A 173 6.71 -23.62 -6.54
C PRO A 173 5.82 -24.82 -6.89
N ASP A 174 5.85 -25.86 -6.06
CA ASP A 174 5.04 -27.06 -6.26
C ASP A 174 4.63 -27.68 -4.92
N PRO A 175 3.70 -27.02 -4.18
CA PRO A 175 3.21 -27.53 -2.92
C PRO A 175 2.56 -28.94 -3.05
N PRO A 176 1.80 -29.26 -4.12
CA PRO A 176 1.24 -30.59 -4.32
C PRO A 176 2.30 -31.69 -4.47
N ASN A 177 3.43 -31.41 -5.12
CA ASN A 177 4.52 -32.38 -5.28
C ASN A 177 5.60 -32.27 -4.20
N GLY A 178 5.35 -31.50 -3.13
CA GLY A 178 6.21 -31.40 -1.96
C GLY A 178 7.49 -30.58 -2.16
N VAL A 179 7.59 -29.78 -3.23
CA VAL A 179 8.75 -28.90 -3.43
C VAL A 179 8.58 -27.65 -2.56
N LEU A 180 9.23 -27.68 -1.40
CA LEU A 180 9.21 -26.60 -0.42
C LEU A 180 10.42 -25.67 -0.56
N ARG A 181 10.32 -24.48 0.05
CA ARG A 181 11.45 -23.55 0.21
C ARG A 181 12.55 -24.22 1.03
N THR A 182 13.81 -23.95 0.72
CA THR A 182 14.93 -24.29 1.63
C THR A 182 14.80 -23.50 2.94
N GLU A 183 15.55 -23.88 3.98
CA GLU A 183 15.53 -23.15 5.26
C GLU A 183 15.92 -21.68 5.07
N GLU A 184 16.92 -21.40 4.24
CA GLU A 184 17.37 -20.04 3.91
C GLU A 184 16.29 -19.27 3.16
N GLN A 185 15.66 -19.89 2.15
CA GLN A 185 14.54 -19.28 1.42
C GLN A 185 13.33 -19.05 2.34
N ASN A 186 13.14 -19.90 3.35
CA ASN A 186 12.08 -19.72 4.33
C ASN A 186 12.36 -18.53 5.24
N ALA A 187 13.60 -18.37 5.72
CA ALA A 187 14.02 -17.21 6.48
C ALA A 187 13.84 -15.91 5.68
N LEU A 188 14.32 -15.86 4.43
CA LEU A 188 14.20 -14.69 3.55
C LEU A 188 12.73 -14.32 3.25
N PHE A 189 11.85 -15.30 3.10
CA PHE A 189 10.43 -15.03 2.93
C PHE A 189 9.78 -14.47 4.20
N LYS A 190 10.11 -15.03 5.38
CA LYS A 190 9.59 -14.54 6.67
C LYS A 190 10.03 -13.10 6.90
N GLU A 191 11.30 -12.80 6.59
CA GLU A 191 11.84 -11.45 6.60
C GLU A 191 11.10 -10.54 5.61
N GLY A 192 10.91 -10.98 4.37
CA GLY A 192 10.18 -10.23 3.35
C GLY A 192 8.74 -9.93 3.72
N LEU A 193 8.05 -10.87 4.39
CA LEU A 193 6.72 -10.63 4.97
C LEU A 193 6.74 -9.54 6.05
N GLY A 194 7.79 -9.49 6.87
CA GLY A 194 7.99 -8.45 7.87
C GLY A 194 8.16 -7.05 7.26
N CYS A 195 8.68 -6.96 6.04
CA CYS A 195 8.97 -5.71 5.35
C CYS A 195 7.80 -5.14 4.53
N LEU A 196 6.71 -5.89 4.34
CA LEU A 196 5.56 -5.45 3.52
C LEU A 196 5.00 -4.10 3.98
N GLY A 197 4.88 -3.92 5.30
CA GLY A 197 4.42 -2.67 5.89
C GLY A 197 5.22 -1.49 5.36
N THR A 198 6.55 -1.56 5.39
CA THR A 198 7.44 -0.52 4.89
C THR A 198 7.21 -0.25 3.40
N LEU A 199 7.21 -1.28 2.55
CA LEU A 199 7.04 -1.12 1.10
C LEU A 199 5.72 -0.44 0.72
N TYR A 200 4.61 -0.90 1.30
CA TYR A 200 3.27 -0.40 0.97
C TYR A 200 2.92 0.90 1.69
N SER A 201 3.56 1.24 2.81
CA SER A 201 3.22 2.47 3.56
C SER A 201 4.18 3.62 3.35
N HIS A 202 5.40 3.37 2.85
CA HIS A 202 6.39 4.42 2.58
C HIS A 202 5.80 5.56 1.74
N LYS A 203 6.05 6.80 2.17
CA LYS A 203 5.41 8.01 1.62
C LYS A 203 5.69 8.25 0.14
N TYR A 204 6.83 7.76 -0.35
CA TYR A 204 7.35 8.03 -1.69
C TYR A 204 7.39 6.81 -2.62
N THR A 205 6.95 5.63 -2.17
CA THR A 205 6.78 4.48 -3.08
C THR A 205 5.45 4.59 -3.83
N TRP A 206 5.35 3.91 -4.95
CA TRP A 206 4.09 3.75 -5.69
C TRP A 206 3.33 2.53 -5.17
N VAL A 207 2.01 2.59 -5.12
CA VAL A 207 1.16 1.42 -4.90
C VAL A 207 0.19 1.29 -6.06
N LEU A 208 0.25 0.16 -6.74
CA LEU A 208 -0.62 -0.20 -7.86
C LEU A 208 -1.63 -1.24 -7.35
N ARG A 209 -2.93 -0.94 -7.39
CA ARG A 209 -3.99 -1.83 -6.89
C ARG A 209 -4.80 -2.40 -8.04
N LEU A 210 -4.98 -3.70 -8.07
CA LEU A 210 -5.89 -4.39 -8.99
C LEU A 210 -7.21 -4.69 -8.28
N THR A 211 -8.06 -3.66 -8.09
CA THR A 211 -9.29 -3.80 -7.30
C THR A 211 -10.43 -4.53 -8.00
N SER A 212 -10.35 -4.66 -9.33
CA SER A 212 -11.29 -5.38 -10.18
C SER A 212 -10.61 -6.56 -10.87
N PHE A 213 -11.40 -7.59 -11.18
CA PHE A 213 -10.91 -8.70 -12.01
C PHE A 213 -10.46 -8.19 -13.39
N PRO A 214 -9.51 -8.89 -14.05
CA PRO A 214 -9.13 -8.58 -15.42
C PRO A 214 -10.34 -8.63 -16.36
N ASP A 215 -10.30 -7.81 -17.41
CA ASP A 215 -11.40 -7.75 -18.38
C ASP A 215 -11.56 -9.14 -19.04
N GLY A 216 -12.81 -9.60 -19.18
CA GLY A 216 -13.10 -10.93 -19.73
C GLY A 216 -12.95 -12.09 -18.73
N HIS A 217 -12.55 -11.83 -17.48
CA HIS A 217 -12.62 -12.81 -16.41
C HIS A 217 -13.87 -12.59 -15.57
N LYS A 218 -14.92 -13.37 -15.83
CA LYS A 218 -16.09 -13.39 -14.96
C LYS A 218 -15.86 -14.36 -13.81
N ALA A 219 -16.32 -13.99 -12.60
CA ALA A 219 -16.20 -14.86 -11.43
C ALA A 219 -16.88 -16.22 -11.64
N GLU A 220 -17.94 -16.26 -12.45
CA GLU A 220 -18.72 -17.44 -12.78
C GLU A 220 -18.05 -18.35 -13.82
N GLU A 221 -17.06 -17.83 -14.55
CA GLU A 221 -16.30 -18.56 -15.57
C GLU A 221 -14.97 -19.11 -15.00
N GLN A 222 -14.72 -18.88 -13.71
CA GLN A 222 -13.50 -19.33 -13.04
C GLN A 222 -13.57 -20.81 -12.68
N ALA A 223 -12.44 -21.51 -12.84
CA ALA A 223 -12.33 -22.93 -12.53
C ALA A 223 -12.68 -23.22 -11.05
N GLU A 224 -13.13 -24.44 -10.77
CA GLU A 224 -13.40 -24.90 -9.41
C GLU A 224 -12.17 -24.69 -8.50
N GLY A 225 -12.35 -24.02 -7.35
CA GLY A 225 -11.27 -23.65 -6.44
C GLY A 225 -10.65 -22.25 -6.63
N THR A 226 -11.11 -21.47 -7.62
CA THR A 226 -10.69 -20.07 -7.80
C THR A 226 -11.31 -19.20 -6.69
N ASN A 227 -10.51 -18.31 -6.09
CA ASN A 227 -11.05 -17.40 -5.10
C ASN A 227 -11.80 -16.25 -5.80
N VAL A 228 -13.12 -16.21 -5.63
CA VAL A 228 -14.02 -15.19 -6.20
C VAL A 228 -14.26 -13.99 -5.28
N ALA A 229 -13.67 -13.97 -4.07
CA ALA A 229 -13.82 -12.85 -3.14
C ALA A 229 -13.32 -11.55 -3.79
N LYS A 230 -14.07 -10.46 -3.59
CA LYS A 230 -13.68 -9.14 -4.10
C LYS A 230 -12.44 -8.65 -3.39
N TYR A 231 -11.71 -7.74 -4.03
CA TYR A 231 -10.46 -7.17 -3.50
C TYR A 231 -10.58 -6.72 -2.03
N PHE A 232 -11.61 -5.94 -1.69
CA PHE A 232 -11.80 -5.38 -0.35
C PHE A 232 -12.26 -6.40 0.71
N ASP A 233 -12.63 -7.62 0.31
CA ASP A 233 -13.04 -8.70 1.20
C ASP A 233 -11.88 -9.64 1.57
N ARG A 234 -10.69 -9.39 0.99
CA ARG A 234 -9.46 -10.15 1.22
C ARG A 234 -8.58 -9.44 2.23
N GLY A 235 -8.14 -10.16 3.26
CA GLY A 235 -7.37 -9.61 4.37
C GLY A 235 -6.08 -8.93 3.93
N TRP A 236 -5.29 -9.57 3.06
CA TRP A 236 -4.04 -8.98 2.55
C TRP A 236 -4.30 -7.75 1.66
N CYS A 237 -5.18 -7.85 0.66
CA CYS A 237 -5.52 -6.70 -0.19
C CYS A 237 -6.06 -5.51 0.60
N TYR A 238 -6.94 -5.76 1.59
CA TYR A 238 -7.44 -4.74 2.50
C TYR A 238 -6.29 -4.08 3.29
N THR A 239 -5.37 -4.88 3.81
CA THR A 239 -4.20 -4.40 4.58
C THR A 239 -3.27 -3.53 3.72
N GLU A 240 -2.92 -4.01 2.53
CA GLU A 240 -2.05 -3.32 1.58
C GLU A 240 -2.65 -1.97 1.17
N GLN A 241 -3.97 -1.91 0.97
CA GLN A 241 -4.65 -0.66 0.73
C GLN A 241 -4.62 0.27 1.95
N CYS A 242 -4.81 -0.24 3.17
CA CYS A 242 -4.72 0.59 4.38
C CYS A 242 -3.30 1.15 4.57
N TRP A 243 -2.24 0.35 4.33
CA TRP A 243 -0.86 0.85 4.28
C TRP A 243 -0.67 1.91 3.20
N ALA A 244 -1.19 1.67 2.00
CA ALA A 244 -1.17 2.63 0.91
C ALA A 244 -1.82 3.97 1.31
N GLY A 245 -2.87 3.91 2.15
CA GLY A 245 -3.63 5.05 2.64
C GLY A 245 -2.97 5.88 3.73
N LEU A 246 -1.89 5.42 4.39
CA LEU A 246 -1.33 6.10 5.56
C LEU A 246 -0.77 7.50 5.26
N THR A 247 0.28 7.63 4.45
CA THR A 247 1.03 8.90 4.32
C THR A 247 1.24 9.38 2.88
N LYS A 248 1.10 8.49 1.90
CA LYS A 248 1.37 8.75 0.47
C LYS A 248 0.43 9.80 -0.12
N ALA A 249 0.91 10.52 -1.12
CA ALA A 249 0.04 11.37 -1.95
C ALA A 249 -0.87 10.52 -2.85
N GLY A 250 -1.99 11.09 -3.31
CA GLY A 250 -2.97 10.40 -4.16
C GLY A 250 -2.37 9.84 -5.45
N ALA A 251 -1.52 10.61 -6.14
CA ALA A 251 -0.88 10.22 -7.40
C ALA A 251 0.05 9.00 -7.28
N LEU A 252 0.53 8.68 -6.07
CA LEU A 252 1.37 7.51 -5.81
C LEU A 252 0.56 6.25 -5.49
N SER A 253 -0.77 6.30 -5.61
CA SER A 253 -1.65 5.22 -5.18
C SER A 253 -2.75 4.97 -6.20
N LEU A 254 -2.42 4.19 -7.23
CA LEU A 254 -3.24 4.01 -8.42
C LEU A 254 -4.13 2.78 -8.31
N ASP A 255 -5.42 2.95 -8.56
CA ASP A 255 -6.36 1.85 -8.75
C ASP A 255 -6.43 1.44 -10.21
N LEU A 256 -5.59 0.49 -10.60
CA LEU A 256 -5.56 -0.08 -11.94
C LEU A 256 -6.85 -0.86 -12.28
N GLY A 257 -7.67 -1.19 -11.27
CA GLY A 257 -8.99 -1.78 -11.50
C GLY A 257 -9.97 -0.84 -12.23
N LYS A 258 -9.66 0.47 -12.28
CA LYS A 258 -10.42 1.48 -13.01
C LYS A 258 -9.98 1.67 -14.46
N MET A 259 -8.88 1.02 -14.88
CA MET A 259 -8.42 1.11 -16.25
C MET A 259 -9.46 0.54 -17.22
N ARG A 260 -9.71 1.25 -18.31
CA ARG A 260 -10.69 0.87 -19.35
C ARG A 260 -10.08 -0.07 -20.37
N ALA A 261 -10.83 -1.11 -20.75
CA ALA A 261 -10.51 -2.00 -21.85
C ALA A 261 -10.32 -1.20 -23.15
N GLY A 262 -9.28 -1.54 -23.93
CA GLY A 262 -9.03 -0.94 -25.25
C GLY A 262 -8.57 0.53 -25.25
N LYS A 263 -8.56 1.23 -24.10
CA LYS A 263 -8.02 2.59 -23.99
C LYS A 263 -6.49 2.57 -23.93
N GLU A 264 -5.82 3.35 -24.77
CA GLU A 264 -4.42 3.66 -24.55
C GLU A 264 -4.28 4.70 -23.44
N TYR A 265 -3.27 4.51 -22.59
CA TYR A 265 -2.98 5.37 -21.45
C TYR A 265 -1.64 6.07 -21.66
N ASP A 266 -1.64 7.37 -21.42
CA ASP A 266 -0.46 8.17 -21.08
C ASP A 266 -0.45 8.42 -19.56
N TRP A 267 0.52 9.21 -19.07
CA TRP A 267 0.64 9.51 -17.65
C TRP A 267 -0.62 10.21 -17.13
N ASP A 268 -1.05 11.31 -17.75
CA ASP A 268 -2.16 12.14 -17.26
C ASP A 268 -3.45 11.32 -17.17
N SER A 269 -3.80 10.64 -18.26
CA SER A 269 -5.04 9.88 -18.33
C SER A 269 -5.03 8.62 -17.46
N LEU A 270 -3.86 8.09 -17.09
CA LEU A 270 -3.71 7.01 -16.11
C LEU A 270 -3.94 7.54 -14.70
N ILE A 271 -3.27 8.63 -14.32
CA ILE A 271 -3.42 9.22 -12.99
C ILE A 271 -4.87 9.66 -12.78
N ASP A 272 -5.47 10.34 -13.75
CA ASP A 272 -6.86 10.79 -13.68
C ASP A 272 -7.83 9.64 -13.42
N ASP A 273 -7.85 8.61 -14.28
CA ASP A 273 -8.79 7.50 -14.14
C ASP A 273 -8.54 6.67 -12.86
N CYS A 274 -7.27 6.45 -12.51
CA CYS A 274 -6.89 5.53 -11.43
C CYS A 274 -6.89 6.18 -10.04
N THR A 275 -7.12 7.49 -9.92
CA THR A 275 -7.20 8.20 -8.63
C THR A 275 -8.59 8.74 -8.29
N GLN A 276 -9.55 8.65 -9.22
CA GLN A 276 -10.92 9.15 -9.05
C GLN A 276 -11.70 8.48 -7.88
N ASP A 277 -12.83 9.10 -7.52
CA ASP A 277 -13.89 8.60 -6.61
C ASP A 277 -13.47 8.14 -5.20
N GLY A 278 -12.44 8.73 -4.60
CA GLY A 278 -12.08 8.38 -3.22
C GLY A 278 -11.53 6.96 -3.08
N GLY A 279 -10.90 6.42 -4.14
CA GLY A 279 -10.30 5.09 -4.13
C GLY A 279 -9.23 4.91 -3.04
N ARG A 280 -8.60 6.01 -2.61
CA ARG A 280 -7.76 6.05 -1.41
C ARG A 280 -8.58 6.50 -0.20
N ARG A 281 -8.64 5.65 0.83
CA ARG A 281 -9.31 5.94 2.11
C ARG A 281 -8.38 6.64 3.11
N PRO A 282 -8.93 7.37 4.10
CA PRO A 282 -8.15 7.90 5.23
C PRO A 282 -7.47 6.79 6.03
N PRO A 283 -6.41 7.12 6.80
CA PRO A 283 -5.82 6.18 7.74
C PRO A 283 -6.86 5.69 8.77
N LEU A 284 -6.64 4.47 9.28
CA LEU A 284 -7.43 3.91 10.39
C LEU A 284 -6.55 3.76 11.62
N LEU A 285 -7.13 3.99 12.80
CA LEU A 285 -6.49 3.57 14.05
C LEU A 285 -6.27 2.05 14.03
N PRO A 286 -5.19 1.52 14.65
CA PRO A 286 -4.94 0.08 14.72
C PRO A 286 -6.13 -0.73 15.25
N SER A 287 -6.89 -0.19 16.21
CA SER A 287 -8.12 -0.81 16.74
C SER A 287 -9.24 -0.89 15.70
N ALA A 288 -9.50 0.20 14.96
CA ALA A 288 -10.51 0.23 13.90
C ALA A 288 -10.13 -0.68 12.73
N PHE A 289 -8.86 -0.67 12.33
CA PHE A 289 -8.32 -1.61 11.35
C PHE A 289 -8.52 -3.07 11.79
N ALA A 290 -8.18 -3.39 13.04
CA ALA A 290 -8.32 -4.74 13.57
C ALA A 290 -9.79 -5.20 13.57
N ALA A 291 -10.74 -4.32 13.91
CA ALA A 291 -12.16 -4.63 13.88
C ALA A 291 -12.69 -4.90 12.47
N GLU A 292 -12.21 -4.16 11.46
CA GLU A 292 -12.57 -4.42 10.06
C GLU A 292 -11.91 -5.69 9.51
N LEU A 293 -10.68 -5.99 9.94
CA LEU A 293 -9.95 -7.19 9.53
C LEU A 293 -10.67 -8.48 9.95
N GLU A 294 -11.40 -8.47 11.07
CA GLU A 294 -12.22 -9.62 11.50
C GLU A 294 -13.27 -10.04 10.49
N LYS A 295 -13.72 -9.10 9.65
CA LYS A 295 -14.74 -9.34 8.61
C LYS A 295 -14.12 -9.87 7.31
N LYS A 296 -12.79 -9.99 7.21
CA LYS A 296 -12.07 -10.31 5.98
C LYS A 296 -11.69 -11.79 5.91
N SER A 297 -11.52 -12.27 4.68
CA SER A 297 -11.14 -13.65 4.36
C SER A 297 -9.66 -13.75 3.96
N PHE A 298 -9.02 -14.88 4.24
CA PHE A 298 -7.66 -15.19 3.82
C PHE A 298 -7.65 -16.44 2.95
N THR A 299 -6.89 -16.40 1.85
CA THR A 299 -6.81 -17.46 0.82
C THR A 299 -6.19 -18.75 1.32
N ASN A 300 -5.30 -18.69 2.32
CA ASN A 300 -4.48 -19.82 2.74
C ASN A 300 -5.14 -20.71 3.83
N GLY A 301 -6.39 -20.42 4.22
CA GLY A 301 -7.09 -21.14 5.29
C GLY A 301 -6.51 -20.98 6.69
N LYS A 302 -5.44 -20.18 6.84
CA LYS A 302 -4.83 -19.83 8.13
C LYS A 302 -5.40 -18.50 8.61
N ASP A 303 -5.49 -18.34 9.93
CA ASP A 303 -5.85 -17.06 10.53
C ASP A 303 -4.62 -16.16 10.57
N ASP A 304 -4.27 -15.54 9.44
CA ASP A 304 -3.17 -14.55 9.34
C ASP A 304 -3.50 -13.25 10.11
N LYS A 305 -4.73 -13.09 10.63
CA LYS A 305 -5.19 -11.86 11.30
C LYS A 305 -4.25 -11.38 12.41
N PRO A 306 -3.73 -12.22 13.34
CA PRO A 306 -2.81 -11.75 14.38
C PRO A 306 -1.50 -11.20 13.83
N LEU A 307 -0.97 -11.80 12.75
CA LEU A 307 0.22 -11.28 12.07
C LEU A 307 -0.09 -9.94 11.42
N VAL A 308 -1.15 -9.88 10.63
CA VAL A 308 -1.55 -8.70 9.86
C VAL A 308 -1.85 -7.51 10.77
N LYS A 309 -2.54 -7.71 11.90
CA LYS A 309 -2.76 -6.65 12.91
C LYS A 309 -1.45 -6.07 13.43
N ARG A 310 -0.47 -6.93 13.75
CA ARG A 310 0.85 -6.49 14.24
C ARG A 310 1.60 -5.70 13.17
N LEU A 311 1.63 -6.20 11.94
CA LEU A 311 2.30 -5.52 10.82
C LEU A 311 1.65 -4.16 10.52
N TYR A 312 0.32 -4.08 10.57
CA TYR A 312 -0.40 -2.81 10.42
C TYR A 312 -0.05 -1.81 11.52
N GLU A 313 -0.11 -2.22 12.78
CA GLU A 313 0.21 -1.36 13.92
C GLU A 313 1.67 -0.85 13.87
N ALA A 314 2.61 -1.72 13.50
CA ALA A 314 4.01 -1.35 13.33
C ALA A 314 4.19 -0.28 12.24
N ALA A 315 3.63 -0.50 11.05
CA ALA A 315 3.70 0.46 9.95
C ALA A 315 2.99 1.78 10.29
N PHE A 316 1.85 1.72 10.99
CA PHE A 316 1.13 2.91 11.45
C PHE A 316 2.01 3.75 12.39
N LYS A 317 2.63 3.14 13.41
CA LYS A 317 3.52 3.88 14.33
C LYS A 317 4.75 4.44 13.61
N GLU A 318 5.34 3.64 12.73
CA GLU A 318 6.60 3.98 12.07
C GLU A 318 6.43 5.06 11.00
N GLN A 319 5.44 4.92 10.12
CA GLN A 319 5.26 5.83 8.99
C GLN A 319 4.31 6.98 9.33
N PHE A 320 3.14 6.69 9.89
CA PHE A 320 2.16 7.74 10.24
C PHE A 320 2.60 8.54 11.47
N GLY A 321 3.09 7.86 12.52
CA GLY A 321 3.56 8.52 13.75
C GLY A 321 4.78 9.43 13.57
N LYS A 322 5.58 9.22 12.51
CA LYS A 322 6.73 10.07 12.17
C LYS A 322 6.43 11.13 11.11
N ALA A 323 5.25 11.10 10.49
CA ALA A 323 4.91 12.01 9.41
C ALA A 323 4.88 13.48 9.88
N THR A 324 5.64 14.33 9.21
CA THR A 324 5.60 15.80 9.37
C THR A 324 4.66 16.46 8.38
N VAL A 325 4.47 15.85 7.21
CA VAL A 325 3.57 16.35 6.16
C VAL A 325 2.66 15.23 5.68
N LEU A 326 1.36 15.44 5.78
CA LEU A 326 0.32 14.59 5.21
C LEU A 326 -0.34 15.32 4.04
N ASN A 327 -0.07 14.84 2.82
CA ASN A 327 -0.66 15.38 1.60
C ASN A 327 -1.83 14.49 1.16
N TYR A 328 -3.05 14.94 1.47
CA TYR A 328 -4.32 14.31 1.12
C TYR A 328 -5.08 15.16 0.09
N PHE A 329 -4.32 15.80 -0.80
CA PHE A 329 -4.83 16.64 -1.87
C PHE A 329 -5.68 15.85 -2.87
N GLY A 330 -6.83 16.40 -3.25
CA GLY A 330 -7.58 15.93 -4.42
C GLY A 330 -8.16 14.51 -4.32
N LEU A 331 -8.34 13.96 -3.11
CA LEU A 331 -8.78 12.57 -2.94
C LEU A 331 -10.29 12.38 -3.10
N GLY A 332 -11.06 13.46 -3.21
CA GLY A 332 -12.52 13.42 -3.30
C GLY A 332 -13.21 13.02 -1.99
N TRP A 333 -12.51 13.16 -0.85
CA TRP A 333 -13.03 12.84 0.49
C TRP A 333 -14.21 13.73 0.88
N GLY A 334 -15.25 13.14 1.47
CA GLY A 334 -16.38 13.87 2.03
C GLY A 334 -16.32 13.97 3.56
N ASP A 335 -17.46 14.31 4.17
CA ASP A 335 -17.58 14.44 5.62
C ASP A 335 -17.25 13.16 6.39
N ALA A 336 -17.62 11.99 5.83
CA ALA A 336 -17.32 10.70 6.45
C ALA A 336 -15.81 10.43 6.52
N GLU A 337 -15.09 10.70 5.44
CA GLU A 337 -13.64 10.54 5.40
C GLU A 337 -12.92 11.57 6.30
N ALA A 338 -13.40 12.81 6.33
CA ALA A 338 -12.89 13.82 7.26
C ALA A 338 -13.12 13.43 8.73
N ALA A 339 -14.27 12.88 9.07
CA ALA A 339 -14.57 12.39 10.42
C ALA A 339 -13.65 11.22 10.80
N GLN A 340 -13.38 10.28 9.89
CA GLN A 340 -12.43 9.20 10.14
C GLN A 340 -11.01 9.73 10.40
N LEU A 341 -10.54 10.71 9.60
CA LEU A 341 -9.26 11.36 9.87
C LEU A 341 -9.26 12.09 11.21
N ALA A 342 -10.36 12.76 11.56
CA ALA A 342 -10.51 13.46 12.82
C ALA A 342 -10.36 12.51 14.02
N GLU A 343 -10.92 11.30 13.96
CA GLU A 343 -10.71 10.27 15.00
C GLU A 343 -9.23 9.91 15.17
N VAL A 344 -8.49 9.77 14.06
CA VAL A 344 -7.06 9.48 14.08
C VAL A 344 -6.26 10.63 14.71
N LEU A 345 -6.59 11.88 14.36
CA LEU A 345 -5.93 13.06 14.93
C LEU A 345 -6.23 13.20 16.43
N ALA A 346 -7.49 13.02 16.82
CA ALA A 346 -7.95 13.09 18.20
C ALA A 346 -7.29 12.07 19.14
N SER A 347 -6.79 10.95 18.59
CA SER A 347 -6.08 9.93 19.37
C SER A 347 -4.63 10.31 19.70
N GLY A 348 -4.12 11.43 19.19
CA GLY A 348 -2.72 11.82 19.30
C GLY A 348 -1.76 11.00 18.44
N ALA A 349 -2.26 10.28 17.42
CA ALA A 349 -1.44 9.43 16.56
C ALA A 349 -0.48 10.18 15.62
N ALA A 350 -0.64 11.50 15.49
CA ALA A 350 0.16 12.36 14.61
C ALA A 350 0.97 13.41 15.41
N PRO A 351 1.89 13.01 16.31
CA PRO A 351 2.56 13.93 17.24
C PRO A 351 3.58 14.87 16.56
N ARG A 352 4.03 14.53 15.35
CA ARG A 352 5.04 15.29 14.59
C ARG A 352 4.47 16.05 13.40
N LEU A 353 3.16 15.99 13.19
CA LEU A 353 2.50 16.59 12.04
C LEU A 353 2.64 18.12 12.09
N GLU A 354 3.21 18.69 11.04
CA GLU A 354 3.44 20.12 10.83
C GLU A 354 2.53 20.66 9.72
N GLU A 355 2.28 19.87 8.67
CA GLU A 355 1.42 20.27 7.56
C GLU A 355 0.39 19.19 7.21
N LEU A 356 -0.89 19.59 7.15
CA LEU A 356 -2.00 18.76 6.69
C LEU A 356 -2.68 19.44 5.50
N ASP A 357 -2.58 18.81 4.33
CA ASP A 357 -3.27 19.28 3.13
C ASP A 357 -4.49 18.41 2.80
N LEU A 358 -5.67 19.01 2.89
CA LEU A 358 -6.98 18.42 2.56
C LEU A 358 -7.66 19.16 1.39
N ALA A 359 -6.94 19.98 0.64
CA ALA A 359 -7.47 20.78 -0.47
C ALA A 359 -7.23 20.11 -1.83
N PRO A 360 -8.05 20.35 -2.86
CA PRO A 360 -9.50 20.34 -2.76
C PRO A 360 -10.01 18.93 -2.44
N ASN A 361 -11.05 18.85 -1.63
CA ASN A 361 -11.84 17.64 -1.41
C ASN A 361 -13.34 18.02 -1.46
N LYS A 362 -14.23 17.17 -0.97
CA LYS A 362 -15.68 17.40 -0.89
C LYS A 362 -16.15 17.51 0.57
N ILE A 363 -15.28 18.00 1.46
CA ILE A 363 -15.57 18.12 2.89
C ILE A 363 -16.56 19.27 3.09
N GLY A 364 -17.66 19.02 3.79
CA GLY A 364 -18.67 19.99 4.17
C GLY A 364 -18.55 20.42 5.63
N ASP A 365 -19.64 21.01 6.14
CA ASP A 365 -19.70 21.53 7.51
C ASP A 365 -19.49 20.45 8.57
N GLU A 366 -20.05 19.26 8.38
CA GLU A 366 -19.97 18.18 9.38
C GLU A 366 -18.57 17.60 9.49
N GLY A 367 -17.87 17.41 8.36
CA GLY A 367 -16.47 16.99 8.35
C GLY A 367 -15.56 18.06 8.95
N CYS A 368 -15.82 19.34 8.66
CA CYS A 368 -15.07 20.44 9.25
C CYS A 368 -15.27 20.53 10.78
N LYS A 369 -16.51 20.36 11.27
CA LYS A 369 -16.82 20.29 12.71
C LYS A 369 -16.11 19.13 13.38
N ALA A 370 -16.06 17.96 12.75
CA ALA A 370 -15.33 16.80 13.26
C ALA A 370 -13.83 17.09 13.41
N LEU A 371 -13.21 17.68 12.37
CA LEU A 371 -11.81 18.10 12.41
C LEU A 371 -11.55 19.14 13.51
N ALA A 372 -12.41 20.15 13.63
CA ALA A 372 -12.30 21.17 14.68
C ALA A 372 -12.37 20.57 16.10
N ALA A 373 -13.34 19.68 16.33
CA ALA A 373 -13.49 18.98 17.61
C ALA A 373 -12.29 18.08 17.93
N ALA A 374 -11.70 17.43 16.93
CA ALA A 374 -10.52 16.59 17.08
C ALA A 374 -9.27 17.41 17.42
N LEU A 375 -9.03 18.53 16.73
CA LEU A 375 -7.89 19.41 16.99
C LEU A 375 -7.93 20.05 18.39
N GLY A 376 -9.13 20.16 18.99
CA GLY A 376 -9.30 20.62 20.37
C GLY A 376 -9.00 19.54 21.43
N LYS A 377 -8.72 18.29 21.05
CA LYS A 377 -8.33 17.24 21.99
C LYS A 377 -6.87 17.38 22.40
N GLU A 378 -6.60 17.09 23.67
CA GLU A 378 -5.25 17.08 24.21
C GLU A 378 -4.38 16.08 23.43
N GLY A 379 -3.21 16.54 22.97
CA GLY A 379 -2.27 15.73 22.20
C GLY A 379 -2.60 15.58 20.70
N ALA A 380 -3.71 16.14 20.21
CA ALA A 380 -4.03 16.12 18.78
C ALA A 380 -3.13 17.08 17.99
N ALA A 381 -2.31 16.53 17.09
CA ALA A 381 -1.44 17.26 16.15
C ALA A 381 -0.77 18.53 16.74
N PRO A 382 0.02 18.39 17.83
CA PRO A 382 0.48 19.53 18.63
C PRO A 382 1.47 20.45 17.91
N ARG A 383 2.04 19.99 16.79
CA ARG A 383 3.00 20.73 15.97
C ARG A 383 2.39 21.25 14.67
N LEU A 384 1.08 21.12 14.47
CA LEU A 384 0.46 21.48 13.20
C LEU A 384 0.58 23.00 12.99
N GLU A 385 1.30 23.39 11.94
CA GLU A 385 1.55 24.80 11.57
C GLU A 385 0.71 25.22 10.37
N LYS A 386 0.37 24.28 9.47
CA LYS A 386 -0.40 24.54 8.25
C LYS A 386 -1.54 23.54 8.08
N LEU A 387 -2.74 24.06 7.83
CA LEU A 387 -3.94 23.29 7.52
C LEU A 387 -4.59 23.87 6.27
N SER A 388 -4.56 23.11 5.17
CA SER A 388 -5.17 23.53 3.91
C SER A 388 -6.54 22.88 3.73
N LEU A 389 -7.59 23.69 3.75
CA LEU A 389 -8.98 23.26 3.51
C LEU A 389 -9.61 23.91 2.26
N ASN A 390 -8.82 24.66 1.49
CA ASN A 390 -9.30 25.37 0.30
C ASN A 390 -9.96 24.43 -0.73
N GLY A 391 -10.96 24.92 -1.46
CA GLY A 391 -11.64 24.13 -2.50
C GLY A 391 -12.47 22.96 -1.97
N ASN A 392 -12.85 22.99 -0.69
CA ASN A 392 -13.87 22.12 -0.09
C ASN A 392 -15.27 22.78 -0.14
N GLN A 393 -16.29 22.09 0.38
CA GLN A 393 -17.69 22.51 0.42
C GLN A 393 -18.10 23.00 1.83
N ILE A 394 -17.16 23.60 2.56
CA ILE A 394 -17.35 24.08 3.94
C ILE A 394 -18.14 25.40 3.90
N GLY A 395 -19.25 25.45 4.62
CA GLY A 395 -20.08 26.63 4.80
C GLY A 395 -19.77 27.37 6.11
N ASP A 396 -20.63 28.34 6.44
CA ASP A 396 -20.45 29.22 7.59
C ASP A 396 -20.37 28.47 8.92
N GLU A 397 -21.11 27.37 9.08
CA GLU A 397 -21.16 26.62 10.33
C GLU A 397 -19.87 25.82 10.56
N GLY A 398 -19.28 25.24 9.51
CA GLY A 398 -17.96 24.61 9.60
C GLY A 398 -16.87 25.63 9.92
N CYS A 399 -16.87 26.78 9.24
CA CYS A 399 -15.92 27.86 9.49
C CYS A 399 -16.01 28.40 10.93
N LYS A 400 -17.23 28.60 11.47
CA LYS A 400 -17.45 29.01 12.86
C LYS A 400 -16.91 27.98 13.85
N ALA A 401 -17.15 26.69 13.60
CA ALA A 401 -16.67 25.61 14.46
C ALA A 401 -15.14 25.57 14.51
N LEU A 402 -14.47 25.67 13.36
CA LEU A 402 -13.01 25.71 13.29
C LEU A 402 -12.45 26.96 14.00
N ALA A 403 -13.02 28.13 13.74
CA ALA A 403 -12.60 29.37 14.39
C ALA A 403 -12.79 29.33 15.91
N ALA A 404 -13.87 28.74 16.40
CA ALA A 404 -14.12 28.55 17.83
C ALA A 404 -13.06 27.63 18.46
N ALA A 405 -12.78 26.48 17.84
CA ALA A 405 -11.77 25.55 18.33
C ALA A 405 -10.39 26.19 18.41
N LEU A 406 -9.96 26.93 17.38
CA LEU A 406 -8.67 27.64 17.37
C LEU A 406 -8.61 28.71 18.47
N LYS A 407 -9.72 29.43 18.71
CA LYS A 407 -9.80 30.42 19.81
C LYS A 407 -9.69 29.76 21.19
N GLU A 408 -10.15 28.53 21.34
CA GLU A 408 -10.06 27.73 22.57
C GLU A 408 -8.69 27.03 22.72
N GLY A 409 -7.77 27.22 21.77
CA GLY A 409 -6.40 26.71 21.85
C GLY A 409 -6.15 25.38 21.13
N ALA A 410 -7.09 24.94 20.28
CA ALA A 410 -6.85 23.84 19.35
C ALA A 410 -5.67 24.17 18.41
N ALA A 411 -4.85 23.17 18.09
CA ALA A 411 -3.68 23.31 17.21
C ALA A 411 -2.86 24.60 17.49
N PRO A 412 -2.18 24.70 18.65
CA PRO A 412 -1.61 25.96 19.13
C PRO A 412 -0.50 26.55 18.24
N SER A 413 0.09 25.71 17.38
CA SER A 413 1.10 26.11 16.39
C SER A 413 0.49 26.53 15.04
N LEU A 414 -0.81 26.28 14.83
CA LEU A 414 -1.49 26.60 13.58
C LEU A 414 -1.52 28.11 13.45
N ALA A 415 -0.88 28.58 12.39
CA ALA A 415 -0.10 29.77 12.56
C ALA A 415 -0.91 31.04 12.87
N ARG A 416 -0.34 31.79 13.84
CA ARG A 416 -0.43 33.23 14.01
C ARG A 416 0.15 33.98 12.79
N VAL A 417 -0.23 33.64 11.56
CA VAL A 417 0.27 34.28 10.32
C VAL A 417 -0.37 35.67 10.20
N PRO A 418 0.41 36.76 10.10
CA PRO A 418 -0.17 38.04 9.71
C PRO A 418 -0.67 37.91 8.27
N ALA A 419 -1.91 38.35 8.01
CA ALA A 419 -2.48 38.42 6.67
C ALA A 419 -1.50 39.10 5.69
N GLY A 420 -0.76 38.32 4.91
CA GLY A 420 0.03 38.81 3.80
C GLY A 420 -0.90 39.26 2.67
N PRO A 421 -0.48 40.23 1.84
CA PRO A 421 -1.36 40.77 0.81
C PRO A 421 -1.71 39.68 -0.22
N PRO A 422 -2.89 39.76 -0.84
CA PRO A 422 -3.35 38.77 -1.80
C PRO A 422 -2.37 38.66 -2.97
N ARG A 423 -1.98 37.43 -3.31
CA ARG A 423 -1.23 37.18 -4.55
C ARG A 423 -2.18 37.36 -5.72
N GLU A 424 -1.93 38.37 -6.53
CA GLU A 424 -2.56 38.58 -7.83
C GLU A 424 -2.20 37.41 -8.75
N HIS A 425 -3.11 36.44 -8.91
CA HIS A 425 -3.18 35.62 -10.12
C HIS A 425 -4.57 35.83 -10.71
N GLY A 426 -4.62 36.62 -11.78
CA GLY A 426 -5.83 36.89 -12.52
C GLY A 426 -6.37 35.61 -13.15
N ARG A 427 -7.54 35.16 -12.70
CA ARG A 427 -8.80 35.24 -13.45
C ARG A 427 -9.96 34.80 -12.56
N GLU A 428 -11.00 35.60 -12.64
CA GLU A 428 -12.25 35.58 -11.90
C GLU A 428 -12.93 34.20 -11.88
N ASN A 429 -13.19 33.69 -10.67
CA ASN A 429 -14.55 33.34 -10.28
C ASN A 429 -14.67 33.33 -8.75
N SER A 430 -15.64 34.10 -8.29
CA SER A 430 -16.03 34.42 -6.92
C SER A 430 -16.52 33.20 -6.13
N SER A 431 -15.93 32.93 -4.95
CA SER A 431 -16.58 33.16 -3.64
C SER A 431 -15.81 32.45 -2.49
N CYS A 432 -15.51 33.23 -1.45
CA CYS A 432 -15.05 32.85 -0.10
C CYS A 432 -13.79 32.00 0.02
N GLY A 433 -12.64 32.66 0.01
CA GLY A 433 -11.42 32.14 0.63
C GLY A 433 -11.46 32.36 2.14
N CYS A 434 -11.68 31.28 2.90
CA CYS A 434 -11.30 31.25 4.31
C CYS A 434 -9.82 30.88 4.37
N GLY A 435 -8.97 31.90 4.36
CA GLY A 435 -7.59 31.75 4.84
C GLY A 435 -7.62 31.60 6.36
N ALA A 436 -7.05 30.51 6.85
CA ALA A 436 -6.51 30.39 8.19
C ALA A 436 -4.98 30.32 8.06
#